data_AF-A0A965QRG1-F1
#
_entry.id   AF-A0A965QRG1-F1
#
_cell.length_a   1.000
_cell.length_b   1.000
_cell.length_c   1.000
_cell.angle_alpha   90.00
_cell.angle_beta   90.00
_cell.angle_gamma   90.00
#
_symmetry.space_group_name_H-M   'P 1'
#
loop_
_entity.id
_entity.type
_entity.pdbx_description
1 polymer ?
#
loop_
_entity_poly.entity_id
_entity_poly.type
_entity_poly.pdbx_seq_one_letter_code
_entity_poly.pdbx_strand_id
1 'polypeptide(L)'
;VADVSGGEPVILDGNQGLIILQPDEETIAQYRLEEESARHAAARLDRLRDLPAETTDGVRIQIMGNIEFPSEVEQCISRGCDGVGLYRTEFLYLTSRLEPTEEDHFEAYSSVIRALGGKPVVIRTLDLGADKMRTETNPEEERNPCLGLRSIRLSLRQLPMFRTQLRAVLRASALGDVRVMFPLVSTIVELRQARMVLADVMEDLAEHGIAFNPKMPVGMMVETPAAAVMLDSFIKEVDFVSVGTNDLIQYTLAVDRGNKEVAELYNACDPAVLRLLRRSLDVAAGAGVPANVCGQMSGSVMFTQLLLGLGLRQLSVPASAIPEVKQVCRSVSVADCRLIAENALAMDGAREVKSYLRDQLRRLPVQTVA
;
A
#
# COMPACT_ATOMS: atom_id res chain seq x y z
N VAL A 1 -23.21 5.98 19.95
CA VAL A 1 -23.43 4.86 20.88
C VAL A 1 -24.73 4.23 20.44
N ALA A 2 -24.67 3.02 19.88
CA ALA A 2 -25.88 2.27 19.55
C ALA A 2 -26.27 1.52 20.83
N ASP A 3 -27.50 1.72 21.31
CA ASP A 3 -28.07 0.94 22.41
C ASP A 3 -28.34 -0.48 21.88
N VAL A 4 -27.35 -1.35 22.01
CA VAL A 4 -27.44 -2.77 21.65
C VAL A 4 -27.57 -3.56 22.94
N SER A 5 -28.70 -4.25 23.13
CA SER A 5 -28.85 -5.19 24.24
C SER A 5 -28.27 -6.55 23.84
N GLY A 6 -27.59 -7.23 24.77
CA GLY A 6 -27.00 -8.55 24.50
C GLY A 6 -28.05 -9.56 24.04
N GLY A 7 -27.80 -10.21 22.91
CA GLY A 7 -28.66 -11.26 22.34
C GLY A 7 -29.56 -10.82 21.16
N GLU A 8 -29.57 -9.53 20.81
CA GLU A 8 -30.33 -9.03 19.68
C GLU A 8 -29.60 -9.28 18.35
N PRO A 9 -30.32 -9.67 17.27
CA PRO A 9 -29.73 -9.74 15.94
C PRO A 9 -29.34 -8.34 15.46
N VAL A 10 -28.15 -8.24 14.87
CA VAL A 10 -27.62 -7.00 14.29
C VAL A 10 -27.01 -7.33 12.93
N ILE A 11 -27.29 -6.50 11.93
CA ILE A 11 -26.60 -6.54 10.64
C ILE A 11 -25.58 -5.40 10.60
N LEU A 12 -24.35 -5.75 10.25
CA LEU A 12 -23.28 -4.80 9.98
C LEU A 12 -23.00 -4.76 8.47
N ASP A 13 -23.50 -3.73 7.80
CA ASP A 13 -23.24 -3.51 6.37
C ASP A 13 -22.02 -2.61 6.20
N GLY A 14 -20.87 -3.24 5.97
CA GLY A 14 -19.62 -2.54 5.70
C GLY A 14 -19.56 -1.84 4.34
N ASN A 15 -20.43 -2.20 3.39
CA ASN A 15 -20.45 -1.60 2.06
C ASN A 15 -21.16 -0.25 2.08
N GLN A 16 -22.26 -0.15 2.83
CA GLN A 16 -23.02 1.09 3.00
C GLN A 16 -22.67 1.86 4.29
N GLY A 17 -21.93 1.25 5.20
CA GLY A 17 -21.60 1.84 6.50
C GLY A 17 -22.80 1.90 7.45
N LEU A 18 -23.72 0.93 7.35
CA LEU A 18 -24.94 0.88 8.14
C LEU A 18 -24.84 -0.17 9.26
N ILE A 19 -25.43 0.16 10.40
CA ILE A 19 -25.69 -0.79 11.49
C ILE A 19 -27.20 -0.86 11.62
N ILE A 20 -27.76 -2.04 11.37
CA ILE A 20 -29.20 -2.27 11.47
C ILE A 20 -29.44 -3.11 12.72
N LEU A 21 -30.08 -2.47 13.71
CA LEU A 21 -30.45 -3.09 14.97
C LEU A 21 -31.82 -3.73 14.84
N GLN A 22 -32.00 -4.92 15.43
CA GLN A 22 -33.26 -5.66 15.41
C GLN A 22 -33.90 -5.72 14.00
N PRO A 23 -33.14 -6.16 12.96
CA PRO A 23 -33.67 -6.21 11.60
C PRO A 23 -34.87 -7.17 11.55
N ASP A 24 -35.90 -6.79 10.81
CA ASP A 24 -37.04 -7.66 10.55
C ASP A 24 -36.66 -8.82 9.61
N GLU A 25 -37.55 -9.81 9.50
CA GLU A 25 -37.30 -11.01 8.70
C GLU A 25 -37.06 -10.69 7.20
N GLU A 26 -37.71 -9.64 6.69
CA GLU A 26 -37.53 -9.17 5.31
C GLU A 26 -36.12 -8.62 5.08
N THR A 27 -35.66 -7.74 5.97
CA THR A 27 -34.30 -7.18 5.93
C THR A 27 -33.26 -8.30 6.06
N ILE A 28 -33.47 -9.26 6.97
CA ILE A 28 -32.58 -10.42 7.12
C ILE A 28 -32.53 -11.24 5.82
N ALA A 29 -33.68 -11.50 5.19
CA ALA A 29 -33.74 -12.25 3.94
C ALA A 29 -33.03 -11.51 2.79
N GLN A 30 -33.21 -10.20 2.68
CA GLN A 30 -32.51 -9.37 1.69
C GLN A 30 -30.99 -9.46 1.87
N TYR A 31 -30.49 -9.23 3.08
CA TYR A 31 -29.04 -9.28 3.35
C TYR A 31 -28.44 -10.67 3.15
N ARG A 32 -29.20 -11.75 3.42
CA ARG A 32 -28.78 -13.12 3.10
C ARG A 32 -28.64 -13.34 1.59
N LEU A 33 -29.57 -12.81 0.79
CA LEU A 33 -29.48 -12.89 -0.67
C LEU A 33 -28.27 -12.12 -1.20
N GLU A 34 -27.99 -10.94 -0.63
CA GLU A 34 -26.79 -10.15 -0.95
C GLU A 34 -25.51 -10.90 -0.58
N GLU A 35 -25.48 -11.56 0.59
CA GLU A 35 -24.36 -12.40 1.03
C GLU A 35 -24.12 -13.58 0.08
N GLU A 36 -25.18 -14.29 -0.32
CA GLU A 36 -25.08 -15.39 -1.29
C GLU A 36 -24.56 -14.90 -2.64
N SER A 37 -25.07 -13.77 -3.14
CA SER A 37 -24.59 -13.16 -4.39
C SER A 37 -23.10 -12.80 -4.31
N ALA A 38 -22.67 -12.20 -3.20
CA ALA A 38 -21.27 -11.89 -2.95
C ALA A 38 -20.39 -13.16 -2.91
N ARG A 39 -20.88 -14.23 -2.28
CA ARG A 39 -20.19 -15.53 -2.22
C ARG A 39 -20.05 -16.17 -3.60
N HIS A 40 -21.09 -16.11 -4.42
CA HIS A 40 -21.04 -16.57 -5.81
C HIS A 40 -20.07 -15.73 -6.67
N ALA A 41 -20.06 -14.41 -6.48
CA ALA A 41 -19.11 -13.53 -7.16
C ALA A 41 -17.66 -13.86 -6.76
N ALA A 42 -17.39 -14.06 -5.47
CA ALA A 42 -16.08 -14.48 -4.97
C ALA A 42 -15.63 -15.82 -5.56
N ALA A 43 -16.51 -16.84 -5.58
CA ALA A 43 -16.20 -18.14 -6.16
C ALA A 43 -15.90 -18.07 -7.68
N ARG A 44 -16.51 -17.12 -8.40
CA ARG A 44 -16.18 -16.86 -9.82
C ARG A 44 -14.80 -16.23 -9.96
N LEU A 45 -14.44 -15.32 -9.05
CA LEU A 45 -13.13 -14.65 -9.04
C LEU A 45 -11.99 -15.59 -8.62
N ASP A 46 -12.28 -16.62 -7.81
CA ASP A 46 -11.28 -17.65 -7.46
C ASP A 46 -10.72 -18.37 -8.68
N ARG A 47 -11.49 -18.46 -9.78
CA ARG A 47 -11.00 -19.00 -11.06
C ARG A 47 -9.86 -18.16 -11.66
N LEU A 48 -9.75 -16.89 -11.28
CA LEU A 48 -8.68 -15.99 -11.72
C LEU A 48 -7.41 -16.15 -10.89
N ARG A 49 -7.45 -16.88 -9.76
CA ARG A 49 -6.31 -17.01 -8.83
C ARG A 49 -5.02 -17.37 -9.55
N ASP A 50 -5.06 -18.45 -10.33
CA ASP A 50 -3.88 -19.05 -10.97
C ASP A 50 -3.58 -18.40 -12.34
N LEU A 51 -4.43 -17.48 -12.81
CA LEU A 51 -4.21 -16.75 -14.05
C LEU A 51 -3.35 -15.49 -13.82
N PRO A 52 -2.48 -15.14 -14.79
CA PRO A 52 -1.78 -13.87 -14.76
C PRO A 52 -2.77 -12.71 -14.92
N ALA A 53 -2.51 -11.59 -14.25
CA ALA A 53 -3.15 -10.32 -14.55
C ALA A 53 -2.52 -9.75 -15.84
N GLU A 54 -3.17 -10.00 -16.97
CA GLU A 54 -2.74 -9.57 -18.30
C GLU A 54 -3.92 -8.88 -18.98
N THR A 55 -3.67 -7.70 -19.54
CA THR A 55 -4.65 -6.90 -20.28
C THR A 55 -5.02 -7.54 -21.61
N THR A 56 -6.13 -7.12 -22.21
CA THR A 56 -6.63 -7.67 -23.49
C THR A 56 -5.69 -7.39 -24.67
N ASP A 57 -4.78 -6.42 -24.52
CA ASP A 57 -3.68 -6.12 -25.44
C ASP A 57 -2.32 -6.70 -25.01
N GLY A 58 -2.32 -7.67 -24.08
CA GLY A 58 -1.16 -8.52 -23.76
C GLY A 58 -0.16 -7.92 -22.76
N VAL A 59 -0.49 -6.80 -22.10
CA VAL A 59 0.41 -6.19 -21.10
C VAL A 59 0.22 -6.85 -19.74
N ARG A 60 1.28 -7.47 -19.22
CA ARG A 60 1.32 -8.07 -17.86
C ARG A 60 1.38 -6.98 -16.79
N ILE A 61 0.51 -7.12 -15.79
CA ILE A 61 0.45 -6.31 -14.58
C ILE A 61 0.82 -7.19 -13.40
N GLN A 62 1.71 -6.74 -12.52
CA GLN A 62 2.02 -7.43 -11.27
C GLN A 62 1.05 -6.98 -10.18
N ILE A 63 0.37 -7.93 -9.54
CA ILE A 63 -0.56 -7.67 -8.44
C ILE A 63 0.00 -8.27 -7.16
N MET A 64 0.51 -7.40 -6.31
CA MET A 64 1.16 -7.71 -5.04
C MET A 64 0.19 -7.51 -3.87
N GLY A 65 0.46 -8.18 -2.75
CA GLY A 65 -0.29 -8.02 -1.51
C GLY A 65 0.27 -6.91 -0.62
N ASN A 66 -0.62 -6.19 0.07
CA ASN A 66 -0.31 -5.38 1.25
C ASN A 66 -0.56 -6.24 2.49
N ILE A 67 0.42 -6.32 3.38
CA ILE A 67 0.30 -7.01 4.67
C ILE A 67 0.84 -6.13 5.80
N GLU A 68 0.33 -6.38 6.99
CA GLU A 68 0.76 -5.82 8.26
C GLU A 68 1.18 -6.91 9.24
N PHE A 69 0.49 -8.06 9.24
CA PHE A 69 0.88 -9.21 10.06
C PHE A 69 1.44 -10.35 9.20
N PRO A 70 2.41 -11.14 9.71
CA PRO A 70 2.93 -12.30 8.98
C PRO A 70 1.85 -13.27 8.49
N SER A 71 0.80 -13.47 9.27
CA SER A 71 -0.31 -14.38 8.95
C SER A 71 -1.13 -13.97 7.72
N GLU A 72 -1.09 -12.70 7.31
CA GLU A 72 -1.85 -12.21 6.16
C GLU A 72 -1.23 -12.64 4.82
N VAL A 73 0.02 -13.13 4.82
CA VAL A 73 0.70 -13.61 3.62
C VAL A 73 -0.04 -14.78 2.97
N GLU A 74 -0.61 -15.70 3.78
CA GLU A 74 -1.37 -16.85 3.29
C GLU A 74 -2.63 -16.43 2.54
N GLN A 75 -3.28 -15.35 3.00
CA GLN A 75 -4.45 -14.78 2.33
C GLN A 75 -4.07 -14.17 0.97
N CYS A 76 -2.90 -13.54 0.88
CA CYS A 76 -2.41 -13.00 -0.40
C CYS A 76 -2.09 -14.13 -1.39
N ILE A 77 -1.40 -15.18 -0.92
CA ILE A 77 -1.01 -16.34 -1.75
C ILE A 77 -2.24 -17.09 -2.24
N SER A 78 -3.20 -17.37 -1.35
CA SER A 78 -4.44 -18.08 -1.69
C SER A 78 -5.33 -17.32 -2.68
N ARG A 79 -5.11 -16.02 -2.86
CA ARG A 79 -5.79 -15.16 -3.85
C ARG A 79 -4.95 -14.90 -5.11
N GLY A 80 -3.75 -15.49 -5.20
CA GLY A 80 -2.94 -15.46 -6.40
C GLY A 80 -2.15 -14.17 -6.60
N CYS A 81 -1.58 -13.62 -5.51
CA CYS A 81 -0.63 -12.51 -5.60
C CYS A 81 0.68 -12.91 -6.31
N ASP A 82 1.34 -11.92 -6.91
CA ASP A 82 2.68 -12.04 -7.50
C ASP A 82 3.80 -11.81 -6.46
N GLY A 83 3.45 -11.48 -5.21
CA GLY A 83 4.34 -11.26 -4.07
C GLY A 83 3.73 -10.26 -3.06
N VAL A 84 4.56 -9.63 -2.23
CA VAL A 84 4.15 -8.59 -1.26
C VAL A 84 4.83 -7.27 -1.64
N GLY A 85 4.03 -6.26 -1.99
CA GLY A 85 4.54 -4.96 -2.45
C GLY A 85 4.58 -3.92 -1.35
N LEU A 86 4.01 -4.24 -0.17
CA LEU A 86 4.10 -3.45 1.04
C LEU A 86 3.90 -4.37 2.26
N TYR A 87 4.97 -4.58 3.03
CA TYR A 87 4.90 -5.13 4.37
C TYR A 87 5.11 -4.01 5.39
N ARG A 88 4.03 -3.68 6.11
CA ARG A 88 3.99 -2.74 7.23
C ARG A 88 4.56 -3.38 8.49
N THR A 89 5.52 -2.72 9.13
CA THR A 89 6.27 -3.28 10.28
C THR A 89 5.86 -2.68 11.62
N GLU A 90 4.91 -1.75 11.64
CA GLU A 90 4.52 -1.00 12.84
C GLU A 90 3.93 -1.92 13.92
N PHE A 91 3.33 -3.04 13.52
CA PHE A 91 2.71 -3.98 14.46
C PHE A 91 3.69 -4.45 15.54
N LEU A 92 4.97 -4.66 15.20
CA LEU A 92 6.01 -5.10 16.14
C LEU A 92 6.18 -4.14 17.33
N TYR A 93 5.99 -2.85 17.09
CA TYR A 93 6.07 -1.80 18.11
C TYR A 93 4.74 -1.58 18.84
N LEU A 94 3.61 -1.78 18.16
CA LEU A 94 2.28 -1.52 18.71
C LEU A 94 1.73 -2.66 19.58
N THR A 95 2.06 -3.91 19.24
CA THR A 95 1.55 -5.10 19.96
C THR A 95 2.41 -5.49 21.15
N SER A 96 3.71 -5.16 21.13
CA SER A 96 4.62 -5.45 22.23
C SER A 96 4.64 -4.34 23.30
N ARG A 97 4.97 -4.71 24.54
CA ARG A 97 5.30 -3.74 25.61
C ARG A 97 6.78 -3.37 25.63
N LEU A 98 7.61 -4.25 25.07
CA LEU A 98 9.05 -4.07 24.96
C LEU A 98 9.39 -3.65 23.52
N GLU A 99 10.46 -2.88 23.37
CA GLU A 99 10.99 -2.57 22.05
C GLU A 99 11.42 -3.88 21.34
N PRO A 100 11.00 -4.10 20.08
CA PRO A 100 11.31 -5.32 19.36
C PRO A 100 12.82 -5.48 19.14
N THR A 101 13.31 -6.68 19.37
CA THR A 101 14.71 -7.04 19.14
C THR A 101 14.98 -7.33 17.67
N GLU A 102 16.26 -7.41 17.29
CA GLU A 102 16.66 -7.84 15.94
C GLU A 102 16.07 -9.21 15.59
N GLU A 103 15.97 -10.12 16.57
CA GLU A 103 15.44 -11.46 16.36
C GLU A 103 13.92 -11.47 16.17
N ASP A 104 13.19 -10.62 16.91
CA ASP A 104 11.74 -10.46 16.72
C ASP A 104 11.42 -9.98 15.29
N HIS A 105 12.18 -9.00 14.81
CA HIS A 105 12.10 -8.54 13.43
C HIS A 105 12.47 -9.65 12.44
N PHE A 106 13.60 -10.33 12.65
CA PHE A 106 14.11 -11.35 11.74
C PHE A 106 13.14 -12.53 11.59
N GLU A 107 12.54 -13.02 12.67
CA GLU A 107 11.56 -14.12 12.62
C GLU A 107 10.26 -13.69 11.93
N ALA A 108 9.77 -12.47 12.21
CA ALA A 108 8.61 -11.91 11.53
C ALA A 108 8.82 -11.73 10.02
N TYR A 109 10.03 -11.37 9.58
CA TYR A 109 10.35 -11.23 8.16
C TYR A 109 10.59 -12.59 7.49
N SER A 110 11.35 -13.47 8.15
CA SER A 110 11.71 -14.80 7.64
C SER A 110 10.49 -15.67 7.41
N SER A 111 9.49 -15.62 8.30
CA SER A 111 8.23 -16.36 8.13
C SER A 111 7.49 -15.97 6.85
N VAL A 112 7.37 -14.66 6.56
CA VAL A 112 6.76 -14.15 5.32
C VAL A 112 7.55 -14.57 4.08
N ILE A 113 8.88 -14.42 4.11
CA ILE A 113 9.76 -14.76 2.97
C ILE A 113 9.66 -16.24 2.63
N ARG A 114 9.69 -17.12 3.64
CA ARG A 114 9.55 -18.58 3.44
C ARG A 114 8.19 -18.93 2.85
N ALA A 115 7.12 -18.31 3.35
CA ALA A 115 5.77 -18.53 2.83
C ALA A 115 5.61 -18.11 1.36
N LEU A 116 6.29 -17.03 0.93
CA LEU A 116 6.24 -16.53 -0.44
C LEU A 116 6.93 -17.42 -1.48
N GLY A 117 7.75 -18.39 -1.06
CA GLY A 117 8.32 -19.39 -1.96
C GLY A 117 9.15 -18.81 -3.12
N GLY A 118 9.90 -17.73 -2.86
CA GLY A 118 10.74 -17.05 -3.84
C GLY A 118 10.11 -15.83 -4.53
N LYS A 119 8.84 -15.51 -4.26
CA LYS A 119 8.23 -14.24 -4.69
C LYS A 119 8.78 -13.05 -3.89
N PRO A 120 8.83 -11.84 -4.48
CA PRO A 120 9.37 -10.66 -3.80
C PRO A 120 8.55 -10.21 -2.59
N VAL A 121 9.24 -9.64 -1.60
CA VAL A 121 8.66 -8.89 -0.49
C VAL A 121 9.33 -7.53 -0.33
N VAL A 122 8.52 -6.46 -0.32
CA VAL A 122 8.97 -5.11 -0.02
C VAL A 122 8.67 -4.81 1.44
N ILE A 123 9.72 -4.77 2.27
CA ILE A 123 9.62 -4.41 3.68
C ILE A 123 9.77 -2.89 3.81
N ARG A 124 8.74 -2.23 4.32
CA ARG A 124 8.80 -0.82 4.66
C ARG A 124 9.38 -0.68 6.06
N THR A 125 10.37 0.19 6.23
CA THR A 125 10.89 0.49 7.59
C THR A 125 9.83 1.21 8.41
N LEU A 126 10.05 1.35 9.72
CA LEU A 126 9.07 1.92 10.65
C LEU A 126 8.45 3.24 10.14
N ASP A 127 7.12 3.27 9.99
CA ASP A 127 6.33 4.45 9.66
C ASP A 127 5.30 4.71 10.78
N LEU A 128 5.83 5.09 11.94
CA LEU A 128 5.06 5.45 13.13
C LEU A 128 5.55 6.79 13.67
N GLY A 129 4.63 7.57 14.27
CA GLY A 129 4.99 8.79 14.99
C GLY A 129 5.47 8.53 16.40
N ALA A 130 6.32 9.43 16.91
CA ALA A 130 6.79 9.37 18.29
C ALA A 130 5.63 9.39 19.29
N ASP A 131 4.52 10.05 18.96
CA ASP A 131 3.27 10.08 19.72
C ASP A 131 2.66 8.69 19.99
N LYS A 132 2.96 7.71 19.13
CA LYS A 132 2.47 6.33 19.25
C LYS A 132 3.51 5.35 19.78
N MET A 133 4.75 5.81 19.99
CA MET A 133 5.82 5.02 20.58
C MET A 133 5.70 5.05 22.11
N ARG A 134 5.47 3.89 22.71
CA ARG A 134 5.25 3.75 24.17
C ARG A 134 6.48 4.11 25.02
N THR A 135 7.67 4.13 24.42
CA THR A 135 8.96 4.27 25.10
C THR A 135 9.45 5.71 25.25
N GLU A 136 8.89 6.66 24.50
CA GLU A 136 9.24 8.07 24.62
C GLU A 136 8.02 8.98 24.54
N THR A 137 7.43 9.31 25.69
CA THR A 137 6.84 10.64 25.84
C THR A 137 6.98 11.13 27.28
N ASN A 138 7.83 12.15 27.47
CA ASN A 138 7.41 13.30 28.23
C ASN A 138 6.85 14.28 27.19
N PRO A 139 5.51 14.40 27.03
CA PRO A 139 4.93 15.11 25.93
C PRO A 139 4.80 16.60 26.28
N GLU A 140 5.57 17.47 25.62
CA GLU A 140 4.82 18.51 24.93
C GLU A 140 4.16 17.78 23.76
N GLU A 141 2.86 17.45 23.89
CA GLU A 141 2.11 16.76 22.84
C GLU A 141 2.38 17.45 21.51
N GLU A 142 3.04 16.74 20.58
CA GLU A 142 3.36 17.31 19.30
C GLU A 142 2.05 17.72 18.63
N ARG A 143 1.84 19.03 18.46
CA ARG A 143 0.54 19.57 18.04
C ARG A 143 0.06 19.03 16.69
N ASN A 144 1.00 18.62 15.84
CA ASN A 144 0.73 18.08 14.51
C ASN A 144 1.55 16.81 14.27
N PRO A 145 1.20 15.66 14.86
CA PRO A 145 2.01 14.43 14.75
C PRO A 145 2.20 13.98 13.30
N CYS A 146 1.19 14.19 12.46
CA CYS A 146 1.25 13.94 11.03
C CYS A 146 2.33 14.77 10.30
N LEU A 147 2.75 15.93 10.81
CA LEU A 147 3.80 16.77 10.23
C LEU A 147 5.13 16.69 11.02
N GLY A 148 5.15 15.86 12.06
CA GLY A 148 6.14 15.89 13.12
C GLY A 148 7.27 14.86 13.03
N LEU A 149 7.75 14.46 14.20
CA LEU A 149 8.80 13.44 14.37
C LEU A 149 8.19 12.03 14.21
N ARG A 150 8.17 11.55 12.97
CA ARG A 150 7.67 10.22 12.61
C ARG A 150 8.50 9.56 11.52
N SER A 151 8.29 8.26 11.35
CA SER A 151 8.77 7.50 10.19
C SER A 151 10.30 7.62 10.03
N ILE A 152 10.82 7.90 8.83
CA ILE A 152 12.27 8.01 8.62
C ILE A 152 12.94 9.09 9.49
N ARG A 153 12.22 10.16 9.87
CA ARG A 153 12.77 11.20 10.75
C ARG A 153 13.00 10.67 12.16
N LEU A 154 12.05 9.90 12.67
CA LEU A 154 12.19 9.20 13.94
C LEU A 154 13.33 8.17 13.86
N SER A 155 13.38 7.38 12.79
CA SER A 155 14.45 6.39 12.56
C SER A 155 15.85 7.02 12.53
N LEU A 156 16.01 8.16 11.83
CA LEU A 156 17.28 8.89 11.78
C LEU A 156 17.65 9.57 13.09
N ARG A 157 16.65 9.91 13.93
CA ARG A 157 16.86 10.45 15.27
C ARG A 157 17.25 9.36 16.28
N GLN A 158 16.65 8.19 16.17
CA GLN A 158 16.88 7.02 17.03
C GLN A 158 17.64 5.92 16.27
N LEU A 159 18.91 6.18 15.96
CA LEU A 159 19.75 5.28 15.17
C LEU A 159 19.85 3.84 15.73
N PRO A 160 19.93 3.58 17.05
CA PRO A 160 19.95 2.21 17.56
C PRO A 160 18.73 1.39 17.14
N MET A 161 17.53 1.94 17.29
CA MET A 161 16.27 1.32 16.86
C MET A 161 16.29 1.05 15.35
N PHE A 162 16.71 2.05 14.56
CA PHE A 162 16.75 1.91 13.10
C PHE A 162 17.76 0.85 12.64
N ARG A 163 18.96 0.83 13.23
CA ARG A 163 19.99 -0.19 12.95
C ARG A 163 19.49 -1.59 13.28
N THR A 164 18.80 -1.78 14.40
CA THR A 164 18.18 -3.07 14.77
C THR A 164 17.24 -3.56 13.68
N GLN A 165 16.35 -2.69 13.19
CA GLN A 165 15.43 -3.04 12.11
C GLN A 165 16.17 -3.37 10.80
N LEU A 166 17.15 -2.55 10.39
CA LEU A 166 17.90 -2.75 9.15
C LEU A 166 18.75 -4.03 9.19
N ARG A 167 19.36 -4.36 10.33
CA ARG A 167 20.11 -5.62 10.54
C ARG A 167 19.21 -6.82 10.27
N ALA A 168 18.00 -6.81 10.83
CA ALA A 168 17.03 -7.88 10.62
C ALA A 168 16.56 -7.98 9.17
N VAL A 169 16.28 -6.86 8.48
CA VAL A 169 15.92 -6.84 7.05
C VAL A 169 17.04 -7.43 6.19
N LEU A 170 18.29 -7.02 6.44
CA LEU A 170 19.45 -7.52 5.71
C LEU A 170 19.69 -9.01 5.96
N ARG A 171 19.62 -9.48 7.21
CA ARG A 171 19.68 -10.91 7.53
C ARG A 171 18.59 -11.69 6.78
N ALA A 172 17.36 -11.18 6.79
CA ALA A 172 16.23 -11.81 6.11
C ALA A 172 16.43 -11.86 4.58
N SER A 173 17.15 -10.89 4.00
CA SER A 173 17.47 -10.87 2.56
C SER A 173 18.35 -12.03 2.08
N ALA A 174 19.02 -12.76 2.99
CA ALA A 174 19.71 -14.01 2.64
C ALA A 174 18.74 -15.16 2.28
N LEU A 175 17.45 -15.03 2.63
CA LEU A 175 16.45 -16.09 2.51
C LEU A 175 15.58 -15.99 1.25
N GLY A 176 15.59 -14.86 0.52
CA GLY A 176 14.74 -14.66 -0.67
C GLY A 176 14.86 -13.27 -1.31
N ASP A 177 13.95 -12.94 -2.24
CA ASP A 177 13.87 -11.60 -2.88
C ASP A 177 13.26 -10.59 -1.91
N VAL A 178 14.10 -10.06 -1.03
CA VAL A 178 13.76 -8.99 -0.09
C VAL A 178 14.15 -7.65 -0.68
N ARG A 179 13.30 -6.65 -0.48
CA ARG A 179 13.55 -5.26 -0.83
C ARG A 179 13.23 -4.40 0.38
N VAL A 180 13.99 -3.33 0.58
CA VAL A 180 13.74 -2.38 1.67
C VAL A 180 13.22 -1.06 1.11
N MET A 181 12.29 -0.43 1.80
CA MET A 181 11.72 0.85 1.40
C MET A 181 11.61 1.83 2.56
N PHE A 182 12.08 3.06 2.36
CA PHE A 182 12.01 4.11 3.38
C PHE A 182 10.72 4.94 3.26
N PRO A 183 9.94 5.10 4.36
CA PRO A 183 8.76 5.96 4.42
C PRO A 183 9.12 7.44 4.59
N LEU A 184 8.18 8.32 4.24
CA LEU A 184 8.14 9.74 4.54
C LEU A 184 9.41 10.52 4.17
N VAL A 185 10.13 10.06 3.16
CA VAL A 185 11.27 10.79 2.61
C VAL A 185 10.75 12.08 1.97
N SER A 186 11.34 13.21 2.34
CA SER A 186 10.96 14.53 1.84
C SER A 186 12.13 15.28 1.20
N THR A 187 13.36 14.97 1.61
CA THR A 187 14.59 15.57 1.10
C THR A 187 15.60 14.51 0.67
N ILE A 188 16.47 14.86 -0.28
CA ILE A 188 17.54 13.96 -0.74
C ILE A 188 18.54 13.64 0.39
N VAL A 189 18.70 14.55 1.35
CA VAL A 189 19.58 14.37 2.50
C VAL A 189 19.07 13.25 3.41
N GLU A 190 17.76 13.22 3.69
CA GLU A 190 17.14 12.12 4.46
C GLU A 190 17.38 10.77 3.78
N LEU A 191 17.18 10.68 2.46
CA LEU A 191 17.43 9.45 1.71
C LEU A 191 18.90 9.00 1.81
N ARG A 192 19.84 9.91 1.60
CA ARG A 192 21.28 9.61 1.66
C ARG A 192 21.72 9.19 3.06
N GLN A 193 21.18 9.82 4.10
CA GLN A 193 21.44 9.41 5.48
C GLN A 193 20.92 8.00 5.75
N ALA A 194 19.70 7.68 5.32
CA ALA A 194 19.13 6.34 5.47
C ALA A 194 19.97 5.28 4.76
N ARG A 195 20.43 5.57 3.53
CA ARG A 195 21.33 4.69 2.76
C ARG A 195 22.70 4.53 3.41
N MET A 196 23.24 5.59 4.03
CA MET A 196 24.49 5.52 4.77
C MET A 196 24.37 4.58 5.97
N VAL A 197 23.31 4.72 6.79
CA VAL A 197 23.07 3.81 7.93
C VAL A 197 22.90 2.37 7.45
N LEU A 198 22.21 2.14 6.33
CA LEU A 198 22.10 0.82 5.73
C LEU A 198 23.47 0.25 5.32
N ALA A 199 24.33 1.04 4.70
CA ALA A 199 25.68 0.64 4.32
C ALA A 199 26.54 0.29 5.55
N ASP A 200 26.51 1.12 6.59
CA ASP A 200 27.21 0.86 7.85
C ASP A 200 26.75 -0.46 8.50
N VAL A 201 25.47 -0.80 8.36
CA VAL A 201 24.92 -2.07 8.84
C VAL A 201 25.37 -3.25 7.97
N MET A 202 25.45 -3.08 6.64
CA MET A 202 25.98 -4.11 5.76
C MET A 202 27.45 -4.44 6.07
N GLU A 203 28.27 -3.42 6.35
CA GLU A 203 29.66 -3.59 6.77
C GLU A 203 29.76 -4.35 8.10
N ASP A 204 28.98 -3.94 9.10
CA ASP A 204 28.90 -4.59 10.41
C ASP A 204 28.48 -6.07 10.30
N LEU A 205 27.49 -6.42 9.45
CA LEU A 205 27.11 -7.81 9.21
C LEU A 205 28.23 -8.60 8.51
N ALA A 206 28.94 -7.99 7.56
CA ALA A 206 30.05 -8.62 6.85
C ALA A 206 31.24 -8.91 7.78
N GLU A 207 31.60 -7.98 8.66
CA GLU A 207 32.66 -8.16 9.67
C GLU A 207 32.36 -9.32 10.63
N HIS A 208 31.07 -9.49 11.00
CA HIS A 208 30.62 -10.59 11.84
C HIS A 208 30.32 -11.90 11.09
N GLY A 209 30.53 -11.94 9.76
CA GLY A 209 30.29 -13.13 8.94
C GLY A 209 28.81 -13.53 8.85
N ILE A 210 27.89 -12.59 9.04
CA ILE A 210 26.44 -12.83 8.97
C ILE A 210 25.98 -12.67 7.52
N ALA A 211 25.26 -13.66 7.00
CA ALA A 211 24.81 -13.65 5.61
C ALA A 211 23.71 -12.59 5.35
N PHE A 212 23.82 -11.89 4.22
CA PHE A 212 22.82 -10.98 3.65
C PHE A 212 23.01 -10.87 2.14
N ASN A 213 22.05 -10.28 1.42
CA ASN A 213 22.18 -9.94 0.01
C ASN A 213 22.81 -8.53 -0.16
N PRO A 214 24.07 -8.41 -0.63
CA PRO A 214 24.73 -7.10 -0.81
C PRO A 214 24.13 -6.26 -1.95
N LYS A 215 23.25 -6.86 -2.78
CA LYS A 215 22.52 -6.19 -3.86
C LYS A 215 21.02 -6.09 -3.57
N MET A 216 20.62 -6.15 -2.29
CA MET A 216 19.23 -5.98 -1.89
C MET A 216 18.68 -4.65 -2.43
N PRO A 217 17.58 -4.64 -3.22
CA PRO A 217 17.04 -3.40 -3.76
C PRO A 217 16.57 -2.45 -2.65
N VAL A 218 16.89 -1.17 -2.81
CA VAL A 218 16.56 -0.08 -1.90
C VAL A 218 15.64 0.91 -2.60
N GLY A 219 14.43 1.06 -2.10
CA GLY A 219 13.43 1.98 -2.62
C GLY A 219 13.05 3.07 -1.62
N MET A 220 12.16 3.94 -2.08
CA MET A 220 11.51 4.93 -1.22
C MET A 220 10.02 5.02 -1.51
N MET A 221 9.25 5.42 -0.50
CA MET A 221 7.89 5.84 -0.74
C MET A 221 7.84 7.28 -1.26
N VAL A 222 7.08 7.48 -2.32
CA VAL A 222 6.72 8.79 -2.85
C VAL A 222 5.37 9.16 -2.27
N GLU A 223 5.37 9.74 -1.08
CA GLU A 223 4.14 10.06 -0.35
C GLU A 223 4.10 11.47 0.21
N THR A 224 5.14 12.27 -0.05
CA THR A 224 5.14 13.70 0.23
C THR A 224 5.11 14.48 -1.09
N PRO A 225 4.44 15.64 -1.16
CA PRO A 225 4.50 16.51 -2.33
C PRO A 225 5.94 16.89 -2.70
N ALA A 226 6.80 17.09 -1.70
CA ALA A 226 8.22 17.38 -1.89
C ALA A 226 8.93 16.22 -2.64
N ALA A 227 8.71 14.97 -2.23
CA ALA A 227 9.25 13.80 -2.94
C ALA A 227 8.73 13.69 -4.37
N ALA A 228 7.41 13.90 -4.57
CA ALA A 228 6.81 13.85 -5.89
C ALA A 228 7.35 14.94 -6.83
N VAL A 229 7.58 16.15 -6.32
CA VAL A 229 8.15 17.28 -7.09
C VAL A 229 9.63 17.10 -7.38
N MET A 230 10.40 16.52 -6.46
CA MET A 230 11.86 16.34 -6.60
C MET A 230 12.25 14.96 -7.13
N LEU A 231 11.30 14.16 -7.62
CA LEU A 231 11.52 12.74 -7.94
C LEU A 231 12.66 12.51 -8.95
N ASP A 232 12.88 13.45 -9.88
CA ASP A 232 13.98 13.39 -10.86
C ASP A 232 15.38 13.37 -10.23
N SER A 233 15.51 13.88 -9.01
CA SER A 233 16.73 13.80 -8.21
C SER A 233 16.79 12.48 -7.44
N PHE A 234 15.69 12.09 -6.81
CA PHE A 234 15.60 10.84 -6.04
C PHE A 234 15.76 9.59 -6.89
N ILE A 235 15.21 9.57 -8.10
CA ILE A 235 15.14 8.39 -8.97
C ILE A 235 16.51 7.86 -9.39
N LYS A 236 17.57 8.67 -9.23
CA LYS A 236 18.96 8.30 -9.50
C LYS A 236 19.61 7.52 -8.36
N GLU A 237 19.00 7.49 -7.18
CA GLU A 237 19.56 6.95 -5.93
C GLU A 237 18.72 5.79 -5.35
N VAL A 238 17.69 5.34 -6.06
CA VAL A 238 16.79 4.27 -5.63
C VAL A 238 16.57 3.25 -6.74
N ASP A 239 16.37 1.99 -6.36
CA ASP A 239 16.16 0.87 -7.29
C ASP A 239 14.68 0.73 -7.69
N PHE A 240 13.77 1.27 -6.89
CA PHE A 240 12.33 1.30 -7.16
C PHE A 240 11.65 2.39 -6.32
N VAL A 241 10.42 2.75 -6.69
CA VAL A 241 9.58 3.69 -5.93
C VAL A 241 8.19 3.09 -5.68
N SER A 242 7.58 3.44 -4.56
CA SER A 242 6.17 3.13 -4.30
C SER A 242 5.41 4.39 -3.92
N VAL A 243 4.39 4.76 -4.69
CA VAL A 243 3.57 5.93 -4.35
C VAL A 243 2.62 5.56 -3.22
N GLY A 244 2.81 6.17 -2.05
CA GLY A 244 1.92 6.03 -0.90
C GLY A 244 0.77 7.02 -1.02
N THR A 245 -0.31 6.65 -1.71
CA THR A 245 -1.39 7.61 -2.05
C THR A 245 -2.05 8.20 -0.82
N ASN A 246 -2.10 7.43 0.26
CA ASN A 246 -2.75 7.81 1.50
C ASN A 246 -2.15 9.10 2.08
N ASP A 247 -0.83 9.13 2.26
CA ASP A 247 -0.15 10.29 2.81
C ASP A 247 0.05 11.37 1.73
N LEU A 248 0.21 10.98 0.45
CA LEU A 248 0.27 11.94 -0.65
C LEU A 248 -1.00 12.80 -0.75
N ILE A 249 -2.19 12.20 -0.65
CA ILE A 249 -3.47 12.93 -0.65
C ILE A 249 -3.52 13.88 0.54
N GLN A 250 -3.24 13.37 1.74
CA GLN A 250 -3.30 14.14 2.98
C GLN A 250 -2.39 15.38 2.93
N TYR A 251 -1.13 15.24 2.50
CA TYR A 251 -0.20 16.37 2.46
C TYR A 251 -0.41 17.29 1.26
N THR A 252 -0.90 16.76 0.12
CA THR A 252 -1.20 17.60 -1.05
C THR A 252 -2.40 18.51 -0.79
N LEU A 253 -3.43 17.96 -0.13
CA LEU A 253 -4.66 18.70 0.18
C LEU A 253 -4.63 19.38 1.54
N ALA A 254 -3.57 19.18 2.32
CA ALA A 254 -3.43 19.66 3.70
C ALA A 254 -4.60 19.24 4.61
N VAL A 255 -5.01 17.96 4.53
CA VAL A 255 -6.16 17.40 5.25
C VAL A 255 -5.73 16.18 6.04
N ASP A 256 -5.93 16.21 7.37
CA ASP A 256 -5.79 15.03 8.21
C ASP A 256 -6.99 14.10 8.01
N ARG A 257 -6.74 12.91 7.43
CA ARG A 257 -7.79 11.91 7.20
C ARG A 257 -8.38 11.31 8.49
N GLY A 258 -7.69 11.45 9.62
CA GLY A 258 -8.18 11.05 10.94
C GLY A 258 -9.11 12.09 11.58
N ASN A 259 -9.11 13.33 11.08
CA ASN A 259 -9.94 14.40 11.63
C ASN A 259 -11.33 14.40 10.97
N LYS A 260 -12.35 14.00 11.75
CA LYS A 260 -13.74 13.86 11.28
C LYS A 260 -14.34 15.16 10.73
N GLU A 261 -13.90 16.32 11.21
CA GLU A 261 -14.42 17.63 10.80
C GLU A 261 -13.98 18.02 9.37
N VAL A 262 -12.88 17.45 8.88
CA VAL A 262 -12.30 17.77 7.56
C VAL A 262 -12.12 16.54 6.67
N ALA A 263 -12.48 15.35 7.14
CA ALA A 263 -12.30 14.09 6.41
C ALA A 263 -13.02 14.09 5.03
N GLU A 264 -14.07 14.89 4.87
CA GLU A 264 -14.76 15.05 3.57
C GLU A 264 -13.89 15.73 2.49
N LEU A 265 -12.87 16.50 2.89
CA LEU A 265 -11.92 17.14 1.98
C LEU A 265 -10.84 16.17 1.48
N TYR A 266 -10.66 15.03 2.15
CA TYR A 266 -9.72 13.99 1.71
C TYR A 266 -10.25 13.30 0.45
N ASN A 267 -9.63 13.59 -0.70
CA ASN A 267 -10.15 13.11 -1.99
C ASN A 267 -9.07 12.57 -2.93
N ALA A 268 -9.10 11.27 -3.16
CA ALA A 268 -8.22 10.57 -4.09
C ALA A 268 -8.45 10.94 -5.57
N CYS A 269 -9.60 11.52 -5.92
CA CYS A 269 -9.91 11.98 -7.28
C CYS A 269 -9.50 13.43 -7.53
N ASP A 270 -8.87 14.10 -6.57
CA ASP A 270 -8.46 15.49 -6.74
C ASP A 270 -7.41 15.65 -7.86
N PRO A 271 -7.60 16.57 -8.83
CA PRO A 271 -6.66 16.75 -9.93
C PRO A 271 -5.23 17.04 -9.49
N ALA A 272 -5.00 17.72 -8.35
CA ALA A 272 -3.65 17.96 -7.85
C ALA A 272 -2.94 16.64 -7.49
N VAL A 273 -3.66 15.73 -6.82
CA VAL A 273 -3.14 14.39 -6.47
C VAL A 273 -2.87 13.59 -7.74
N LEU A 274 -3.81 13.58 -8.69
CA LEU A 274 -3.65 12.83 -9.94
C LEU A 274 -2.47 13.33 -10.78
N ARG A 275 -2.23 14.65 -10.82
CA ARG A 275 -1.08 15.25 -11.51
C ARG A 275 0.25 14.88 -10.83
N LEU A 276 0.31 14.87 -9.49
CA LEU A 276 1.50 14.42 -8.76
C LEU A 276 1.76 12.93 -8.97
N LEU A 277 0.71 12.11 -8.98
CA LEU A 277 0.81 10.68 -9.30
C LEU A 277 1.32 10.47 -10.73
N ARG A 278 0.72 11.16 -11.72
CA ARG A 278 1.16 11.12 -13.12
C ARG A 278 2.64 11.49 -13.26
N ARG A 279 3.05 12.62 -12.68
CA ARG A 279 4.45 13.07 -12.69
C ARG A 279 5.37 11.99 -12.11
N SER A 280 4.98 11.40 -10.99
CA SER A 280 5.80 10.40 -10.30
C SER A 280 6.02 9.15 -11.17
N LEU A 281 4.96 8.68 -11.83
CA LEU A 281 5.02 7.52 -12.72
C LEU A 281 5.78 7.82 -14.01
N ASP A 282 5.58 9.00 -14.62
CA ASP A 282 6.30 9.41 -15.82
C ASP A 282 7.81 9.52 -15.57
N VAL A 283 8.23 10.11 -14.45
CA VAL A 283 9.65 10.24 -14.08
C VAL A 283 10.28 8.87 -13.83
N ALA A 284 9.59 7.98 -13.10
CA ALA A 284 10.09 6.63 -12.87
C ALA A 284 10.21 5.84 -14.18
N ALA A 285 9.19 5.90 -15.03
CA ALA A 285 9.20 5.25 -16.35
C ALA A 285 10.31 5.80 -17.26
N GLY A 286 10.50 7.12 -17.30
CA GLY A 286 11.56 7.76 -18.09
C GLY A 286 12.97 7.38 -17.63
N ALA A 287 13.14 7.05 -16.35
CA ALA A 287 14.40 6.56 -15.78
C ALA A 287 14.54 5.02 -15.86
N GLY A 288 13.52 4.29 -16.33
CA GLY A 288 13.50 2.83 -16.32
C GLY A 288 13.45 2.21 -14.92
N VAL A 289 13.05 2.99 -13.90
CA VAL A 289 12.96 2.55 -12.51
C VAL A 289 11.54 2.03 -12.24
N PRO A 290 11.37 0.80 -11.71
CA PRO A 290 10.06 0.27 -11.38
C PRO A 290 9.29 1.14 -10.39
N ALA A 291 8.02 1.40 -10.71
CA ALA A 291 7.09 2.10 -9.85
C ALA A 291 5.92 1.19 -9.44
N ASN A 292 5.59 1.25 -8.17
CA ASN A 292 4.41 0.63 -7.57
C ASN A 292 3.48 1.72 -7.00
N VAL A 293 2.21 1.39 -6.80
CA VAL A 293 1.29 2.21 -5.99
C VAL A 293 0.81 1.37 -4.82
N CYS A 294 0.98 1.91 -3.61
CA CYS A 294 0.46 1.35 -2.38
C CYS A 294 -0.45 2.36 -1.68
N GLY A 295 -1.45 1.88 -0.96
CA GLY A 295 -2.49 2.71 -0.36
C GLY A 295 -3.88 2.24 -0.75
N GLN A 296 -4.90 2.98 -0.33
CA GLN A 296 -6.28 2.59 -0.59
C GLN A 296 -6.67 2.75 -2.06
N MET A 297 -6.02 3.66 -2.79
CA MET A 297 -6.30 3.89 -4.22
C MET A 297 -6.03 2.64 -5.06
N SER A 298 -4.92 1.92 -4.80
CA SER A 298 -4.56 0.72 -5.58
C SER A 298 -5.53 -0.43 -5.37
N GLY A 299 -6.14 -0.54 -4.19
CA GLY A 299 -7.13 -1.58 -3.87
C GLY A 299 -8.54 -1.31 -4.39
N SER A 300 -8.81 -0.14 -4.96
CA SER A 300 -10.13 0.20 -5.49
C SER A 300 -10.18 0.01 -7.01
N VAL A 301 -11.08 -0.87 -7.45
CA VAL A 301 -11.32 -1.17 -8.88
C VAL A 301 -11.64 0.06 -9.73
N MET A 302 -12.21 1.11 -9.12
CA MET A 302 -12.52 2.38 -9.78
C MET A 302 -11.26 3.06 -10.32
N PHE A 303 -10.13 2.95 -9.63
CA PHE A 303 -8.87 3.57 -10.04
C PHE A 303 -8.01 2.67 -10.91
N THR A 304 -8.29 1.37 -11.01
CA THR A 304 -7.42 0.44 -11.76
C THR A 304 -7.20 0.90 -13.21
N GLN A 305 -8.26 1.25 -13.94
CA GLN A 305 -8.15 1.75 -15.31
C GLN A 305 -7.32 3.03 -15.41
N LEU A 306 -7.54 3.98 -14.48
CA LEU A 306 -6.75 5.20 -14.39
C LEU A 306 -5.26 4.88 -14.18
N LEU A 307 -4.93 4.08 -13.17
CA LEU A 307 -3.55 3.72 -12.82
C LEU A 307 -2.82 3.03 -13.97
N LEU A 308 -3.48 2.08 -14.65
CA LEU A 308 -2.92 1.43 -15.84
C LEU A 308 -2.67 2.43 -16.97
N GLY A 309 -3.60 3.38 -17.17
CA GLY A 309 -3.49 4.44 -18.15
C GLY A 309 -2.37 5.43 -17.88
N LEU A 310 -2.09 5.71 -16.60
CA LEU A 310 -0.95 6.51 -16.15
C LEU A 310 0.40 5.78 -16.30
N GLY A 311 0.41 4.51 -16.73
CA GLY A 311 1.62 3.74 -16.98
C GLY A 311 2.01 2.78 -15.86
N LEU A 312 1.21 2.65 -14.80
CA LEU A 312 1.52 1.74 -13.70
C LEU A 312 1.44 0.27 -14.15
N ARG A 313 2.44 -0.54 -13.78
CA ARG A 313 2.48 -1.99 -14.09
C ARG A 313 2.63 -2.87 -12.85
N GLN A 314 2.78 -2.28 -11.67
CA GLN A 314 2.82 -2.98 -10.39
C GLN A 314 1.84 -2.30 -9.42
N LEU A 315 0.94 -3.08 -8.83
CA LEU A 315 0.02 -2.62 -7.79
C LEU A 315 0.25 -3.43 -6.54
N SER A 316 0.20 -2.78 -5.37
CA SER A 316 0.16 -3.49 -4.10
C SER A 316 -1.16 -3.18 -3.39
N VAL A 317 -1.97 -4.22 -3.19
CA VAL A 317 -3.39 -4.10 -2.78
C VAL A 317 -3.68 -4.98 -1.57
N PRO A 318 -4.69 -4.66 -0.74
CA PRO A 318 -5.14 -5.59 0.30
C PRO A 318 -5.52 -6.95 -0.31
N ALA A 319 -5.30 -8.04 0.44
CA ALA A 319 -5.56 -9.40 -0.06
C ALA A 319 -6.96 -9.53 -0.67
N SER A 320 -7.98 -8.97 0.00
CA SER A 320 -9.37 -8.98 -0.45
C SER A 320 -9.60 -8.41 -1.86
N ALA A 321 -8.82 -7.40 -2.26
CA ALA A 321 -8.97 -6.70 -3.53
C ALA A 321 -8.23 -7.37 -4.71
N ILE A 322 -7.32 -8.32 -4.44
CA ILE A 322 -6.50 -8.97 -5.49
C ILE A 322 -7.38 -9.54 -6.62
N PRO A 323 -8.44 -10.33 -6.35
CA PRO A 323 -9.19 -10.98 -7.43
C PRO A 323 -9.98 -9.98 -8.27
N GLU A 324 -10.55 -8.94 -7.65
CA GLU A 324 -11.33 -7.90 -8.34
C GLU A 324 -10.44 -7.01 -9.21
N VAL A 325 -9.29 -6.56 -8.67
CA VAL A 325 -8.31 -5.79 -9.45
C VAL A 325 -7.77 -6.63 -10.61
N LYS A 326 -7.50 -7.92 -10.37
CA LYS A 326 -7.09 -8.87 -11.43
C LYS A 326 -8.15 -9.00 -12.51
N GLN A 327 -9.42 -9.07 -12.14
CA GLN A 327 -10.53 -9.11 -13.10
C GLN A 327 -10.52 -7.85 -13.98
N VAL A 328 -10.43 -6.65 -13.38
CA VAL A 328 -10.40 -5.40 -14.15
C VAL A 328 -9.22 -5.38 -15.11
N CYS A 329 -8.02 -5.73 -14.64
CA CYS A 329 -6.83 -5.82 -15.50
C CYS A 329 -7.07 -6.73 -16.70
N ARG A 330 -7.75 -7.87 -16.53
CA ARG A 330 -8.04 -8.84 -17.61
C ARG A 330 -9.18 -8.44 -18.53
N SER A 331 -9.92 -7.38 -18.23
CA SER A 331 -11.09 -6.92 -18.98
C SER A 331 -10.85 -5.65 -19.79
N VAL A 332 -9.62 -5.11 -19.77
CA VAL A 332 -9.28 -3.81 -20.39
C VAL A 332 -8.02 -3.89 -21.23
N SER A 333 -7.88 -2.97 -22.17
CA SER A 333 -6.63 -2.71 -22.89
C SER A 333 -5.89 -1.53 -22.26
N VAL A 334 -4.56 -1.52 -22.33
CA VAL A 334 -3.77 -0.35 -21.90
C VAL A 334 -4.09 0.87 -22.77
N ALA A 335 -4.37 0.68 -24.05
CA ALA A 335 -4.75 1.76 -24.96
C ALA A 335 -6.00 2.51 -24.48
N ASP A 336 -7.06 1.79 -24.11
CA ASP A 336 -8.29 2.40 -23.58
C ASP A 336 -8.05 3.07 -22.22
N CYS A 337 -7.29 2.41 -21.35
CA CYS A 337 -6.91 2.97 -20.05
C CYS A 337 -6.17 4.31 -20.19
N ARG A 338 -5.30 4.47 -21.20
CA ARG A 338 -4.61 5.74 -21.48
C ARG A 338 -5.58 6.87 -21.80
N LEU A 339 -6.58 6.62 -22.64
CA LEU A 339 -7.63 7.60 -22.96
C LEU A 339 -8.44 7.99 -21.71
N ILE A 340 -8.74 7.02 -20.84
CA ILE A 340 -9.41 7.28 -19.56
C ILE A 340 -8.55 8.19 -18.68
N ALA A 341 -7.25 7.92 -18.58
CA ALA A 341 -6.34 8.71 -17.78
C ALA A 341 -6.18 10.15 -18.32
N GLU A 342 -6.06 10.32 -19.64
CA GLU A 342 -5.97 11.64 -20.28
C GLU A 342 -7.22 12.49 -20.01
N ASN A 343 -8.41 11.90 -20.18
CA ASN A 343 -9.67 12.59 -19.90
C ASN A 343 -9.80 12.96 -18.42
N ALA A 344 -9.46 12.05 -17.50
CA ALA A 344 -9.53 12.31 -16.06
C ALA A 344 -8.55 13.43 -15.63
N LEU A 345 -7.36 13.50 -16.23
CA LEU A 345 -6.36 14.54 -15.94
C LEU A 345 -6.74 15.93 -16.49
N ALA A 346 -7.61 15.98 -17.50
CA ALA A 346 -8.11 17.21 -18.10
C ALA A 346 -9.27 17.85 -17.32
N MET A 347 -9.86 17.14 -16.36
CA MET A 347 -10.96 17.63 -15.52
C MET A 347 -10.43 18.51 -14.37
N ASP A 348 -11.23 19.51 -13.98
CA ASP A 348 -10.87 20.46 -12.92
C ASP A 348 -11.45 20.08 -11.55
N GLY A 349 -12.46 19.20 -11.52
CA GLY A 349 -13.19 18.87 -10.29
C GLY A 349 -13.09 17.41 -9.87
N ALA A 350 -12.77 17.16 -8.60
CA ALA A 350 -12.69 15.80 -8.06
C ALA A 350 -14.02 15.01 -8.17
N ARG A 351 -15.16 15.70 -8.10
CA ARG A 351 -16.49 15.09 -8.29
C ARG A 351 -16.70 14.62 -9.73
N GLU A 352 -16.25 15.42 -10.70
CA GLU A 352 -16.33 15.11 -12.13
C GLU A 352 -15.49 13.88 -12.45
N VAL A 353 -14.22 13.89 -12.00
CA VAL A 353 -13.30 12.74 -12.10
C VAL A 353 -13.92 11.49 -11.50
N LYS A 354 -14.46 11.58 -10.28
CA LYS A 354 -15.07 10.44 -9.60
C LYS A 354 -16.27 9.88 -10.36
N SER A 355 -17.14 10.75 -10.89
CA SER A 355 -18.29 10.33 -11.70
C SER A 355 -17.81 9.64 -12.98
N TYR A 356 -16.85 10.25 -13.66
CA TYR A 356 -16.29 9.72 -14.90
C TYR A 356 -15.69 8.33 -14.72
N LEU A 357 -14.83 8.13 -13.70
CA LEU A 357 -14.20 6.83 -13.44
C LEU A 357 -15.23 5.75 -13.09
N ARG A 358 -16.29 6.10 -12.33
CA ARG A 358 -17.39 5.17 -12.05
C ARG A 358 -18.14 4.78 -13.30
N ASP A 359 -18.40 5.73 -14.20
CA ASP A 359 -19.09 5.44 -15.45
C ASP A 359 -18.24 4.58 -16.38
N GLN A 360 -16.91 4.77 -16.41
CA GLN A 360 -16.00 3.86 -17.13
C GLN A 360 -16.00 2.45 -16.52
N LEU A 361 -16.00 2.33 -15.20
CA LEU A 361 -16.08 1.03 -14.53
C LEU A 361 -17.38 0.28 -14.87
N ARG A 362 -18.51 0.97 -14.89
CA ARG A 362 -19.82 0.40 -15.23
C ARG A 362 -19.92 -0.09 -16.67
N ARG A 363 -19.13 0.48 -17.57
CA ARG A 363 -19.07 0.07 -18.99
C ARG A 363 -18.25 -1.19 -19.21
N LEU A 364 -17.48 -1.64 -18.21
CA LEU A 364 -16.76 -2.89 -18.34
C LEU A 364 -17.77 -4.02 -18.58
N PRO A 365 -17.53 -4.87 -19.58
CA PRO A 365 -18.35 -6.03 -19.78
C PRO A 365 -18.37 -6.83 -18.48
N VAL A 366 -19.55 -7.04 -17.91
CA VAL A 366 -19.75 -8.09 -16.90
C VAL A 366 -19.67 -9.43 -17.64
N GLN A 367 -18.50 -9.76 -18.19
CA GLN A 367 -18.33 -10.99 -18.93
C GLN A 367 -17.92 -12.09 -17.97
N THR A 368 -18.96 -12.86 -17.61
CA THR A 368 -19.00 -14.32 -17.64
C THR A 368 -17.65 -14.95 -17.96
N VAL A 369 -16.94 -15.37 -16.91
CA VAL A 369 -15.84 -16.31 -17.03
C VAL A 369 -16.43 -17.60 -17.61
N ALA A 370 -16.27 -17.80 -18.92
CA ALA A 370 -16.56 -19.06 -19.60
C ALA A 370 -15.62 -20.15 -19.07
#